data_AF-A0A5C6T1B5-F1
#
_entry.id   AF-A0A5C6T1B5-F1
#
_cell.length_a   1.000
_cell.length_b   1.000
_cell.length_c   1.000
_cell.angle_alpha   90.00
_cell.angle_beta   90.00
_cell.angle_gamma   90.00
#
_symmetry.space_group_name_H-M   'P 1'
#
loop_
_entity.id
_entity.type
_entity.pdbx_description
1 polymer ?
#
loop_
_entity_poly.entity_id
_entity_poly.type
_entity_poly.pdbx_seq_one_letter_code
_entity_poly.pdbx_strand_id
1 'polypeptide(L)'
;MHLVARMDRDVLHGGNIWSPSPVFQTEVPFFWRKRRQLSIGDLPVEIFTAICRNLCVHCQHAHVVDLPPDEIDHAIEAQQALSRLSRTCRRFRNTAQPILYHCYHSGRQSDSSSSPEWWGDTDARRREVETLEGFLRTLLERPDLAKHVRALAFFALREVTARQISEETQALFRQAGERAGFRALPSYEHVDSKWLQEASIMAAPFVEQLLIYRSSQEGLQYIRDSPFYLPNLKYLVLPGQGKNPDECCHIQQMQDVLAKAQNLEVLAASDADCGTDIPLRERFRSEPWDTALASLRRLSLHGLDPDNLAKILRRSPVLEDLEYFCDMDKYTVLQHHHLTPVSQSLRRLCYTSTTWEHTSGGAQDIIEQVSMFLRWDSSLRGDASFVDFPRLEILEIEQLLLYGPVFDDEEREQRFEAMKDIGPEIFMASLPSSLQILHIGMVLAWPEMHRDLLGMAKKVYRFQNLSVVAVDPYEVPPKEEIKELEDAFASKGIVFRIGQTTQVPFGRGMLGVRPGHPERSSEGDLKFPLNHRNPSYLDFLDF
;
A
#
# COMPACT_ATOMS: atom_id res chain seq x y z
N MET A 1 -1.81 31.04 -15.07
CA MET A 1 -0.88 32.19 -14.98
C MET A 1 0.20 31.83 -13.98
N HIS A 2 1.37 31.45 -14.48
CA HIS A 2 2.55 31.14 -13.67
C HIS A 2 3.43 32.39 -13.55
N LEU A 3 3.87 32.73 -12.34
CA LEU A 3 4.88 33.76 -12.10
C LEU A 3 6.17 33.09 -11.63
N VAL A 4 7.14 33.08 -12.54
CA VAL A 4 8.55 32.72 -12.32
C VAL A 4 9.27 33.97 -11.82
N ALA A 5 9.94 33.90 -10.67
CA ALA A 5 10.80 34.97 -10.19
C ALA A 5 12.25 34.72 -10.64
N ARG A 6 12.74 35.57 -11.56
CA ARG A 6 14.16 35.72 -11.88
C ARG A 6 14.83 36.58 -10.80
N MET A 7 15.91 36.08 -10.20
CA MET A 7 16.87 36.89 -9.44
C MET A 7 18.03 37.24 -10.35
N ASP A 8 18.20 38.53 -10.67
CA ASP A 8 19.45 39.05 -11.23
C ASP A 8 20.34 39.57 -10.10
N ARG A 9 21.56 39.02 -10.07
CA ARG A 9 22.72 39.54 -9.33
C ARG A 9 23.35 40.63 -10.18
N ASP A 10 23.69 41.77 -9.55
CA ASP A 10 24.79 42.59 -10.04
C ASP A 10 25.54 43.27 -8.89
N VAL A 11 26.83 43.45 -9.14
CA VAL A 11 27.95 43.57 -8.22
C VAL A 11 28.37 45.04 -8.02
N LEU A 12 28.77 45.32 -6.78
CA LEU A 12 29.65 46.38 -6.23
C LEU A 12 30.36 47.32 -7.22
N HIS A 13 30.45 48.62 -6.90
CA HIS A 13 31.68 49.47 -7.00
C HIS A 13 31.57 50.69 -6.04
N GLY A 14 32.66 51.05 -5.37
CA GLY A 14 32.71 52.04 -4.26
C GLY A 14 33.25 53.44 -4.61
N GLY A 15 33.42 54.28 -3.58
CA GLY A 15 34.38 55.42 -3.59
C GLY A 15 33.84 56.85 -3.44
N ASN A 16 33.35 57.21 -2.25
CA ASN A 16 33.65 58.40 -1.41
C ASN A 16 34.12 59.79 -1.96
N ILE A 17 33.45 60.84 -1.41
CA ILE A 17 33.88 62.22 -1.02
C ILE A 17 33.37 63.41 -1.89
N TRP A 18 32.94 64.46 -1.16
CA TRP A 18 32.66 65.88 -1.51
C TRP A 18 31.18 66.33 -1.60
N SER A 19 30.61 66.63 -0.44
CA SER A 19 29.59 67.69 -0.22
C SER A 19 30.32 69.04 0.05
N PRO A 20 29.73 70.25 -0.17
CA PRO A 20 28.35 70.66 0.16
C PRO A 20 27.66 71.47 -0.96
N SER A 21 26.36 71.30 -1.24
CA SER A 21 25.29 72.05 -0.56
C SER A 21 23.93 71.53 -1.08
N PRO A 22 23.01 71.02 -0.23
CA PRO A 22 21.69 70.64 -0.68
C PRO A 22 20.73 71.82 -0.56
N VAL A 23 20.12 72.16 -1.69
CA VAL A 23 19.00 73.07 -1.82
C VAL A 23 17.74 72.32 -1.36
N PHE A 24 16.99 72.96 -0.46
CA PHE A 24 15.74 72.53 0.18
C PHE A 24 15.81 71.51 1.32
N GLN A 25 15.82 72.06 2.53
CA GLN A 25 15.22 71.45 3.71
C GLN A 25 13.73 71.23 3.46
N THR A 26 13.33 69.99 3.29
CA THR A 26 12.02 69.52 3.75
C THR A 26 12.29 68.49 4.83
N GLU A 27 11.94 68.85 6.06
CA GLU A 27 11.97 67.97 7.22
C GLU A 27 11.07 66.76 6.93
N VAL A 28 11.68 65.63 6.58
CA VAL A 28 11.01 64.34 6.62
C VAL A 28 11.02 63.93 8.09
N PRO A 29 9.87 63.81 8.77
CA PRO A 29 9.88 63.37 10.15
C PRO A 29 10.45 61.94 10.18
N PHE A 30 11.51 61.79 10.97
CA PHE A 30 12.19 60.53 11.28
C PHE A 30 11.25 59.61 12.07
N PHE A 31 10.18 59.13 11.44
CA PHE A 31 9.43 58.00 11.96
C PHE A 31 10.24 56.75 11.65
N TRP A 32 10.90 56.22 12.68
CA TRP A 32 11.23 54.82 12.77
C TRP A 32 9.95 54.01 12.53
N ARG A 33 9.65 53.66 11.28
CA ARG A 33 8.71 52.57 10.99
C ARG A 33 9.38 51.32 11.52
N LYS A 34 9.13 50.98 12.79
CA LYS A 34 9.25 49.61 13.28
C LYS A 34 8.61 48.74 12.19
N ARG A 35 9.39 47.93 11.47
CA ARG A 35 8.82 46.84 10.69
C ARG A 35 7.91 46.13 11.68
N ARG A 36 6.58 46.17 11.47
CA ARG A 36 5.67 45.36 12.27
C ARG A 36 6.18 43.94 12.11
N GLN A 37 6.72 43.36 13.18
CA GLN A 37 7.00 41.94 13.21
C GLN A 37 5.63 41.29 13.12
N LEU A 38 5.29 40.80 11.93
CA LEU A 38 4.09 40.00 11.73
C LEU A 38 4.28 38.74 12.56
N SER A 39 3.50 38.61 13.62
CA SER A 39 3.43 37.38 14.38
C SER A 39 2.50 36.41 13.65
N ILE A 40 2.65 35.11 13.91
CA ILE A 40 1.70 34.10 13.41
C ILE A 40 0.25 34.38 13.89
N GLY A 41 0.10 35.12 14.99
CA GLY A 41 -1.20 35.60 15.50
C GLY A 41 -1.85 36.69 14.68
N ASP A 42 -1.11 37.37 13.80
CA ASP A 42 -1.60 38.42 12.92
C ASP A 42 -2.09 37.90 11.55
N LEU A 43 -1.83 36.61 11.25
CA LEU A 43 -2.24 35.99 10.00
C LEU A 43 -3.77 35.83 9.92
N PRO A 44 -4.39 35.94 8.72
CA PRO A 44 -5.78 35.55 8.50
C PRO A 44 -6.04 34.08 8.84
N VAL A 45 -7.28 33.73 9.19
CA VAL A 45 -7.64 32.37 9.59
C VAL A 45 -7.44 31.37 8.46
N GLU A 46 -7.61 31.79 7.22
CA GLU A 46 -7.43 30.99 6.00
C GLU A 46 -5.97 30.59 5.82
N ILE A 47 -5.05 31.54 6.02
CA ILE A 47 -3.60 31.30 5.96
C ILE A 47 -3.17 30.39 7.10
N PHE A 48 -3.67 30.62 8.31
CA PHE A 48 -3.39 29.76 9.45
C PHE A 48 -3.95 28.33 9.24
N THR A 49 -5.13 28.20 8.64
CA THR A 49 -5.73 26.92 8.25
C THR A 49 -4.85 26.21 7.23
N ALA A 50 -4.35 26.93 6.22
CA ALA A 50 -3.42 26.37 5.23
C ALA A 50 -2.13 25.89 5.89
N ILE A 51 -1.55 26.64 6.84
CA ILE A 51 -0.38 26.18 7.61
C ILE A 51 -0.72 24.90 8.36
N CYS A 52 -1.84 24.84 9.06
CA CYS A 52 -2.27 23.64 9.79
C CYS A 52 -2.45 22.43 8.85
N ARG A 53 -3.00 22.62 7.65
CA ARG A 53 -3.14 21.56 6.63
C ARG A 53 -1.78 21.05 6.16
N ASN A 54 -0.79 21.92 6.00
CA ASN A 54 0.59 21.52 5.67
C ASN A 54 1.31 20.82 6.84
N LEU A 55 0.75 20.82 8.06
CA LEU A 55 1.26 20.04 9.19
C LEU A 55 0.47 18.74 9.42
N CYS A 56 -0.56 18.50 8.62
CA CYS A 56 -1.44 17.34 8.75
C CYS A 56 -1.17 16.37 7.61
N VAL A 57 -0.70 15.18 7.93
CA VAL A 57 -0.35 14.17 6.91
C VAL A 57 -1.57 13.78 6.05
N HIS A 58 -2.76 13.69 6.65
CA HIS A 58 -4.02 13.48 5.94
C HIS A 58 -4.33 14.53 4.88
N CYS A 59 -3.92 15.78 5.10
CA CYS A 59 -4.16 16.83 4.11
C CYS A 59 -3.11 16.85 2.99
N GLN A 60 -2.00 16.13 3.16
CA GLN A 60 -0.88 16.08 2.21
C GLN A 60 -0.93 14.85 1.31
N HIS A 61 -1.46 13.74 1.82
CA HIS A 61 -1.47 12.45 1.12
C HIS A 61 -2.89 11.90 0.99
N ALA A 62 -3.17 11.22 -0.13
CA ALA A 62 -4.47 10.61 -0.39
C ALA A 62 -4.72 9.37 0.47
N HIS A 63 -3.67 8.60 0.78
CA HIS A 63 -3.71 7.41 1.63
C HIS A 63 -2.70 7.62 2.74
N VAL A 64 -3.17 7.64 4.00
CA VAL A 64 -2.32 8.00 5.16
C VAL A 64 -2.12 6.90 6.17
N VAL A 65 -2.94 5.86 6.08
CA VAL A 65 -2.94 4.77 7.06
C VAL A 65 -1.82 3.76 6.79
N ASP A 66 -1.29 3.71 5.56
CA ASP A 66 -0.31 2.77 5.04
C ASP A 66 0.94 3.46 4.47
N LEU A 67 1.25 4.66 4.99
CA LEU A 67 2.44 5.39 4.55
C LEU A 67 3.74 4.63 4.89
N PRO A 68 4.79 4.85 4.10
CA PRO A 68 6.12 4.36 4.43
C PRO A 68 6.59 4.80 5.83
N PRO A 69 7.38 3.99 6.56
CA PRO A 69 7.82 4.30 7.92
C PRO A 69 8.52 5.66 8.08
N ASP A 70 9.34 6.05 7.10
CA ASP A 70 10.04 7.34 7.08
C ASP A 70 9.06 8.51 6.97
N GLU A 71 8.00 8.39 6.17
CA GLU A 71 6.96 9.41 6.08
C GLU A 71 6.09 9.48 7.34
N ILE A 72 5.88 8.36 8.03
CA ILE A 72 5.17 8.30 9.32
C ILE A 72 5.93 9.09 10.40
N ASP A 73 7.24 8.95 10.48
CA ASP A 73 8.05 9.67 11.49
C ASP A 73 7.92 11.19 11.31
N HIS A 74 8.03 11.67 10.06
CA HIS A 74 7.81 13.08 9.73
C HIS A 74 6.37 13.53 10.05
N ALA A 75 5.37 12.66 9.82
CA ALA A 75 3.98 12.93 10.14
C ALA A 75 3.75 13.07 11.65
N ILE A 76 4.36 12.23 12.47
CA ILE A 76 4.28 12.30 13.94
C ILE A 76 4.86 13.62 14.44
N GLU A 77 6.03 14.03 13.94
CA GLU A 77 6.64 15.31 14.32
C GLU A 77 5.76 16.52 13.95
N ALA A 78 5.20 16.51 12.73
CA ALA A 78 4.29 17.55 12.26
C ALA A 78 3.00 17.61 13.10
N GLN A 79 2.46 16.45 13.48
CA GLN A 79 1.28 16.36 14.35
C GLN A 79 1.58 16.88 15.77
N GLN A 80 2.77 16.62 16.31
CA GLN A 80 3.21 17.20 17.58
C GLN A 80 3.34 18.72 17.51
N ALA A 81 3.87 19.26 16.41
CA ALA A 81 3.93 20.70 16.18
C ALA A 81 2.53 21.32 16.15
N LEU A 82 1.58 20.68 15.46
CA LEU A 82 0.18 21.11 15.41
C LEU A 82 -0.49 21.05 16.80
N SER A 83 -0.20 20.02 17.59
CA SER A 83 -0.65 19.90 18.98
C SER A 83 -0.13 21.05 19.85
N ARG A 84 1.18 21.34 19.79
CA ARG A 84 1.80 22.47 20.51
C ARG A 84 1.18 23.81 20.09
N LEU A 85 0.98 24.01 18.79
CA LEU A 85 0.34 25.20 18.23
C LEU A 85 -1.07 25.40 18.77
N SER A 86 -1.87 24.33 18.84
CA SER A 86 -3.25 24.37 19.36
C SER A 86 -3.34 24.76 20.85
N ARG A 87 -2.24 24.59 21.60
CA ARG A 87 -2.18 24.89 23.04
C ARG A 87 -1.80 26.34 23.35
N THR A 88 -1.31 27.09 22.37
CA THR A 88 -0.80 28.46 22.58
C THR A 88 -1.91 29.48 22.91
N CYS A 89 -3.02 29.49 22.17
CA CYS A 89 -4.13 30.42 22.38
C CYS A 89 -5.47 29.85 21.88
N ARG A 90 -6.59 30.44 22.31
CA ARG A 90 -7.95 29.98 21.92
C ARG A 90 -8.18 30.03 20.41
N ARG A 91 -7.65 31.06 19.74
CA ARG A 91 -7.79 31.21 18.28
C ARG A 91 -7.11 30.06 17.53
N PHE A 92 -5.88 29.74 17.91
CA PHE A 92 -5.14 28.64 17.29
C PHE A 92 -5.77 27.31 17.63
N ARG A 93 -6.23 27.13 18.88
CA ARG A 93 -6.99 25.94 19.28
C ARG A 93 -8.18 25.67 18.36
N ASN A 94 -9.03 26.66 18.15
CA ASN A 94 -10.26 26.52 17.36
C ASN A 94 -10.00 26.19 15.88
N THR A 95 -8.83 26.55 15.35
CA THR A 95 -8.48 26.28 13.94
C THR A 95 -7.64 25.01 13.79
N ALA A 96 -6.69 24.78 14.70
CA ALA A 96 -5.74 23.67 14.64
C ALA A 96 -6.35 22.35 15.15
N GLN A 97 -7.20 22.35 16.18
CA GLN A 97 -7.75 21.10 16.72
C GLN A 97 -8.59 20.31 15.71
N PRO A 98 -9.48 20.91 14.91
CA PRO A 98 -10.18 20.17 13.86
C PRO A 98 -9.23 19.41 12.92
N ILE A 99 -8.10 20.04 12.56
CA ILE A 99 -7.10 19.46 11.65
C ILE A 99 -6.20 18.44 12.35
N LEU A 100 -5.90 18.66 13.63
CA LEU A 100 -5.09 17.76 14.46
C LEU A 100 -5.71 16.37 14.58
N TYR A 101 -7.05 16.31 14.59
CA TYR A 101 -7.82 15.08 14.75
C TYR A 101 -8.17 14.41 13.41
N HIS A 102 -7.71 14.91 12.27
CA HIS A 102 -7.99 14.26 10.98
C HIS A 102 -7.47 12.81 10.90
N CYS A 103 -6.33 12.52 11.53
CA CYS A 103 -5.71 11.20 11.52
C CYS A 103 -5.27 10.79 12.93
N TYR A 104 -5.58 9.56 13.32
CA TYR A 104 -4.96 8.89 14.45
C TYR A 104 -4.12 7.73 13.94
N HIS A 105 -2.87 7.66 14.40
CA HIS A 105 -1.94 6.60 14.07
C HIS A 105 -1.42 6.00 15.38
N SER A 106 -1.73 4.73 15.63
CA SER A 106 -1.13 3.98 16.72
C SER A 106 0.34 3.70 16.36
N GLY A 107 1.26 3.70 17.32
CA GLY A 107 2.71 3.77 17.07
C GLY A 107 3.29 2.65 16.19
N ARG A 108 4.54 2.89 15.75
CA ARG A 108 5.40 2.14 14.82
C ARG A 108 5.17 0.61 14.76
N GLN A 109 5.07 0.07 13.53
CA GLN A 109 5.46 -1.32 13.23
C GLN A 109 6.98 -1.41 13.37
N SER A 110 7.49 -2.12 14.38
CA SER A 110 8.94 -2.23 14.62
C SER A 110 9.65 -2.75 13.37
N ASP A 111 10.67 -2.03 12.90
CA ASP A 111 11.48 -2.42 11.74
C ASP A 111 11.98 -3.86 11.89
N SER A 112 11.83 -4.62 10.82
CA SER A 112 12.18 -6.04 10.72
C SER A 112 13.68 -6.33 10.75
N SER A 113 14.53 -5.31 10.89
CA SER A 113 16.00 -5.38 10.83
C SER A 113 16.72 -5.35 12.19
N SER A 114 16.05 -4.95 13.27
CA SER A 114 16.64 -4.98 14.62
C SER A 114 16.14 -6.20 15.39
N SER A 115 17.02 -7.21 15.51
CA SER A 115 17.01 -8.42 16.34
C SER A 115 15.67 -9.14 16.66
N PRO A 116 15.66 -10.48 16.68
CA PRO A 116 14.55 -11.26 17.21
C PRO A 116 14.58 -11.26 18.76
N GLU A 117 14.68 -10.09 19.39
CA GLU A 117 14.56 -10.01 20.85
C GLU A 117 13.12 -9.71 21.25
N TRP A 118 12.54 -10.73 21.88
CA TRP A 118 11.19 -10.87 22.42
C TRP A 118 10.83 -9.87 23.55
N TRP A 119 11.40 -8.66 23.53
CA TRP A 119 11.21 -7.61 24.52
C TRP A 119 10.92 -6.26 23.83
N GLY A 120 9.91 -6.21 22.96
CA GLY A 120 9.36 -4.91 22.56
C GLY A 120 8.98 -4.12 23.81
N ASP A 121 9.53 -2.90 23.96
CA ASP A 121 9.40 -2.02 25.12
C ASP A 121 7.95 -2.02 25.66
N THR A 122 7.73 -2.73 26.78
CA THR A 122 6.43 -2.81 27.43
C THR A 122 5.89 -1.44 27.79
N ASP A 123 6.77 -0.46 28.02
CA ASP A 123 6.38 0.91 28.32
C ASP A 123 5.96 1.68 27.07
N ALA A 124 6.57 1.42 25.91
CA ALA A 124 6.09 1.99 24.64
C ALA A 124 4.67 1.51 24.31
N ARG A 125 4.42 0.20 24.48
CA ARG A 125 3.10 -0.40 24.27
C ARG A 125 2.06 0.14 25.26
N ARG A 126 2.44 0.29 26.53
CA ARG A 126 1.58 0.91 27.55
C ARG A 126 1.21 2.35 27.18
N ARG A 127 2.18 3.16 26.75
CA ARG A 127 1.96 4.55 26.30
C ARG A 127 1.00 4.63 25.11
N GLU A 128 1.04 3.65 24.21
CA GLU A 128 0.15 3.59 23.05
C GLU A 128 -1.31 3.36 23.46
N VAL A 129 -1.56 2.41 24.37
CA VAL A 129 -2.90 2.17 24.94
C VAL A 129 -3.39 3.40 25.70
N GLU A 130 -2.54 4.05 26.50
CA GLU A 130 -2.89 5.30 27.21
C GLU A 130 -3.25 6.43 26.25
N THR A 131 -2.53 6.51 25.12
CA THR A 131 -2.81 7.50 24.07
C THR A 131 -4.15 7.20 23.39
N LEU A 132 -4.46 5.93 23.13
CA LEU A 132 -5.75 5.51 22.57
C LEU A 132 -6.90 5.77 23.54
N GLU A 133 -6.74 5.47 24.84
CA GLU A 133 -7.73 5.77 25.87
C GLU A 133 -8.02 7.28 25.92
N GLY A 134 -6.97 8.11 25.96
CA GLY A 134 -7.09 9.56 25.95
C GLY A 134 -7.73 10.11 24.67
N PHE A 135 -7.43 9.49 23.53
CA PHE A 135 -8.05 9.81 22.25
C PHE A 135 -9.55 9.50 22.27
N LEU A 136 -9.94 8.28 22.62
CA LEU A 136 -11.34 7.86 22.73
C LEU A 136 -12.13 8.76 23.68
N ARG A 137 -11.60 9.01 24.89
CA ARG A 137 -12.22 9.92 25.85
C ARG A 137 -12.48 11.29 25.22
N THR A 138 -11.52 11.82 24.46
CA THR A 138 -11.69 13.11 23.78
C THR A 138 -12.78 13.04 22.71
N LEU A 139 -12.87 11.97 21.92
CA LEU A 139 -13.94 11.83 20.91
C LEU A 139 -15.33 11.83 21.57
N LEU A 140 -15.46 11.15 22.71
CA LEU A 140 -16.72 11.05 23.44
C LEU A 140 -17.13 12.36 24.13
N GLU A 141 -16.18 13.09 24.71
CA GLU A 141 -16.41 14.40 25.35
C GLU A 141 -16.58 15.55 24.35
N ARG A 142 -15.95 15.43 23.16
CA ARG A 142 -15.94 16.47 22.12
C ARG A 142 -16.44 15.90 20.78
N PRO A 143 -17.76 15.70 20.62
CA PRO A 143 -18.34 15.28 19.33
C PRO A 143 -18.04 16.26 18.19
N ASP A 144 -17.80 17.54 18.51
CA ASP A 144 -17.36 18.54 17.54
C ASP A 144 -15.96 18.28 16.98
N LEU A 145 -15.10 17.55 17.68
CA LEU A 145 -13.82 17.06 17.18
C LEU A 145 -13.96 15.68 16.52
N ALA A 146 -14.80 14.81 17.08
CA ALA A 146 -15.02 13.47 16.55
C ALA A 146 -15.49 13.47 15.09
N LYS A 147 -16.32 14.44 14.69
CA LYS A 147 -16.75 14.61 13.29
C LYS A 147 -15.62 14.95 12.31
N HIS A 148 -14.44 15.36 12.80
CA HIS A 148 -13.27 15.70 11.98
C HIS A 148 -12.31 14.54 11.78
N VAL A 149 -12.49 13.41 12.49
CA VAL A 149 -11.68 12.21 12.27
C VAL A 149 -11.98 11.64 10.89
N ARG A 150 -10.93 11.38 10.10
CA ARG A 150 -10.99 10.88 8.72
C ARG A 150 -10.19 9.60 8.52
N ALA A 151 -9.09 9.44 9.25
CA ALA A 151 -8.24 8.26 9.15
C ALA A 151 -7.92 7.69 10.54
N LEU A 152 -8.00 6.36 10.66
CA LEU A 152 -7.61 5.61 11.85
C LEU A 152 -6.67 4.48 11.44
N ALA A 153 -5.46 4.45 11.98
CA ALA A 153 -4.53 3.35 11.79
C ALA A 153 -4.21 2.71 13.15
N PHE A 154 -4.55 1.42 13.27
CA PHE A 154 -4.29 0.61 14.45
C PHE A 154 -3.34 -0.53 14.10
N PHE A 155 -2.09 -0.41 14.54
CA PHE A 155 -1.08 -1.46 14.50
C PHE A 155 -1.22 -2.36 15.74
N ALA A 156 -0.69 -3.60 15.71
CA ALA A 156 -0.91 -4.62 16.76
C ALA A 156 -0.64 -4.10 18.18
N LEU A 157 -1.69 -3.64 18.84
CA LEU A 157 -1.73 -3.50 20.28
C LEU A 157 -1.81 -4.92 20.86
N ARG A 158 -0.65 -5.57 21.05
CA ARG A 158 -0.57 -6.80 21.85
C ARG A 158 -1.30 -6.59 23.18
N GLU A 159 -1.90 -7.66 23.70
CA GLU A 159 -2.61 -7.63 24.98
C GLU A 159 -1.66 -7.11 26.08
N VAL A 160 -1.78 -5.83 26.39
CA VAL A 160 -1.17 -5.24 27.57
C VAL A 160 -2.12 -5.55 28.72
N THR A 161 -1.56 -5.92 29.86
CA THR A 161 -2.32 -6.11 31.10
C THR A 161 -3.25 -4.92 31.30
N ALA A 162 -4.55 -5.21 31.34
CA ALA A 162 -5.58 -4.20 31.46
C ALA A 162 -5.27 -3.34 32.70
N ARG A 163 -5.29 -2.02 32.53
CA ARG A 163 -5.06 -1.07 33.62
C ARG A 163 -6.40 -0.67 34.21
N GLN A 164 -6.40 -0.38 35.51
CA GLN A 164 -7.55 0.19 36.19
C GLN A 164 -7.88 1.58 35.61
N ILE A 165 -9.06 1.70 35.00
CA ILE A 165 -9.59 2.96 34.45
C ILE A 165 -10.29 3.74 35.56
N SER A 166 -10.20 5.08 35.54
CA SER A 166 -10.89 5.92 36.53
C SER A 166 -12.42 5.79 36.44
N GLU A 167 -13.12 5.89 37.56
CA GLU A 167 -14.60 5.75 37.59
C GLU A 167 -15.33 6.72 36.63
N GLU A 168 -14.80 7.93 36.45
CA GLU A 168 -15.33 8.91 35.51
C GLU A 168 -15.22 8.44 34.05
N THR A 169 -14.04 7.94 33.65
CA THR A 169 -13.83 7.38 32.31
C THR A 169 -14.66 6.12 32.10
N GLN A 170 -14.80 5.27 33.13
CA GLN A 170 -15.67 4.09 33.07
C GLN A 170 -17.14 4.48 32.80
N ALA A 171 -17.65 5.50 33.50
CA ALA A 171 -19.01 5.99 33.29
C ALA A 171 -19.20 6.55 31.89
N LEU A 172 -18.21 7.30 31.37
CA LEU A 172 -18.22 7.82 30.01
C LEU A 172 -18.24 6.69 28.97
N PHE A 173 -17.38 5.68 29.12
CA PHE A 173 -17.30 4.53 28.22
C PHE A 173 -18.59 3.69 28.24
N ARG A 174 -19.20 3.51 29.42
CA ARG A 174 -20.50 2.86 29.56
C ARG A 174 -21.61 3.63 28.82
N GLN A 175 -21.71 4.93 29.05
CA GLN A 175 -22.72 5.77 28.38
C GLN A 175 -22.53 5.82 26.86
N ALA A 176 -21.28 5.90 26.39
CA ALA A 176 -20.96 5.83 24.98
C ALA A 176 -21.41 4.50 24.37
N GLY A 177 -21.16 3.40 25.09
CA GLY A 177 -21.60 2.09 24.64
C GLY A 177 -23.09 1.91 24.56
N GLU A 178 -23.84 2.39 25.53
CA GLU A 178 -25.30 2.38 25.47
C GLU A 178 -25.83 3.18 24.27
N ARG A 179 -25.25 4.35 23.99
CA ARG A 179 -25.67 5.22 22.88
C ARG A 179 -25.34 4.68 21.50
N ALA A 180 -24.16 4.09 21.35
CA ALA A 180 -23.69 3.55 20.06
C ALA A 180 -24.13 2.08 19.84
N GLY A 181 -24.87 1.51 20.80
CA GLY A 181 -25.35 0.12 20.73
C GLY A 181 -24.23 -0.90 20.91
N PHE A 182 -23.19 -0.59 21.69
CA PHE A 182 -22.15 -1.55 22.05
C PHE A 182 -22.72 -2.63 22.97
N ARG A 183 -22.13 -3.82 22.90
CA ARG A 183 -22.26 -4.80 23.98
C ARG A 183 -21.58 -4.23 25.22
N ALA A 184 -22.33 -4.10 26.32
CA ALA A 184 -21.76 -3.68 27.59
C ALA A 184 -20.66 -4.67 28.01
N LEU A 185 -19.48 -4.14 28.39
CA LEU A 185 -18.42 -4.97 28.94
C LEU A 185 -18.85 -5.52 30.31
N PRO A 186 -18.47 -6.77 30.66
CA PRO A 186 -18.74 -7.33 31.99
C PRO A 186 -18.21 -6.45 33.13
N SER A 187 -17.07 -5.79 32.90
CA SER A 187 -16.52 -4.74 33.74
C SER A 187 -15.81 -3.71 32.88
N TYR A 188 -15.90 -2.43 33.27
CA TYR A 188 -15.12 -1.33 32.69
C TYR A 188 -13.90 -0.99 33.54
N GLU A 189 -13.69 -1.68 34.67
CA GLU A 189 -12.48 -1.51 35.48
C GLU A 189 -11.22 -1.78 34.66
N HIS A 190 -11.33 -2.72 33.73
CA HIS A 190 -10.27 -3.21 32.86
C HIS A 190 -10.82 -3.27 31.43
N VAL A 191 -10.40 -2.34 30.57
CA VAL A 191 -10.82 -2.32 29.16
C VAL A 191 -9.64 -2.77 28.31
N ASP A 192 -9.88 -3.78 27.48
CA ASP A 192 -8.88 -4.30 26.56
C ASP A 192 -8.62 -3.34 25.38
N SER A 193 -7.43 -3.45 24.77
CA SER A 193 -7.05 -2.61 23.61
C SER A 193 -7.97 -2.84 22.41
N LYS A 194 -8.52 -4.05 22.29
CA LYS A 194 -9.43 -4.52 21.24
C LYS A 194 -10.73 -3.69 21.23
N TRP A 195 -11.35 -3.51 22.40
CA TRP A 195 -12.54 -2.70 22.61
C TRP A 195 -12.22 -1.22 22.38
N LEU A 196 -11.08 -0.72 22.85
CA LEU A 196 -10.69 0.68 22.65
C LEU A 196 -10.58 1.04 21.16
N GLN A 197 -10.03 0.15 20.33
CA GLN A 197 -9.95 0.34 18.89
C GLN A 197 -11.36 0.40 18.26
N GLU A 198 -12.20 -0.59 18.56
CA GLU A 198 -13.56 -0.65 17.99
C GLU A 198 -14.46 0.49 18.46
N ALA A 199 -14.38 0.87 19.74
CA ALA A 199 -15.09 2.03 20.27
C ALA A 199 -14.60 3.33 19.62
N SER A 200 -13.31 3.46 19.31
CA SER A 200 -12.76 4.63 18.60
C SER A 200 -13.26 4.72 17.16
N ILE A 201 -13.36 3.59 16.45
CA ILE A 201 -13.97 3.52 15.11
C ILE A 201 -15.43 3.99 15.18
N MET A 202 -16.19 3.47 16.15
CA MET A 202 -17.61 3.79 16.28
C MET A 202 -17.86 5.23 16.78
N ALA A 203 -16.92 5.81 17.53
CA ALA A 203 -16.96 7.22 17.95
C ALA A 203 -16.65 8.20 16.81
N ALA A 204 -16.14 7.73 15.67
CA ALA A 204 -15.69 8.55 14.54
C ALA A 204 -16.65 8.38 13.33
N PRO A 205 -17.71 9.21 13.20
CA PRO A 205 -18.79 8.97 12.22
C PRO A 205 -18.40 9.20 10.74
N PHE A 206 -17.27 9.86 10.48
CA PHE A 206 -16.82 10.23 9.13
C PHE A 206 -15.45 9.64 8.79
N VAL A 207 -15.14 8.46 9.33
CA VAL A 207 -13.91 7.74 8.96
C VAL A 207 -14.00 7.35 7.49
N GLU A 208 -12.97 7.74 6.74
CA GLU A 208 -12.76 7.47 5.31
C GLU A 208 -11.67 6.42 5.08
N GLN A 209 -10.69 6.34 5.98
CA GLN A 209 -9.56 5.40 5.90
C GLN A 209 -9.37 4.65 7.20
N LEU A 210 -9.18 3.33 7.11
CA LEU A 210 -9.04 2.45 8.25
C LEU A 210 -7.94 1.42 7.97
N LEU A 211 -6.94 1.35 8.86
CA LEU A 211 -6.00 0.25 8.92
C LEU A 211 -6.18 -0.49 10.24
N ILE A 212 -6.31 -1.81 10.17
CA ILE A 212 -6.46 -2.67 11.34
C ILE A 212 -5.47 -3.83 11.25
N TYR A 213 -4.58 -3.88 12.23
CA TYR A 213 -3.69 -5.01 12.48
C TYR A 213 -3.97 -5.53 13.89
N ARG A 214 -4.58 -6.72 14.00
CA ARG A 214 -4.88 -7.40 15.29
C ARG A 214 -4.73 -8.91 15.16
N SER A 215 -4.72 -9.63 16.28
CA SER A 215 -4.72 -11.10 16.29
C SER A 215 -6.04 -11.73 15.80
N SER A 216 -5.90 -12.88 15.14
CA SER A 216 -6.87 -13.56 14.27
C SER A 216 -8.12 -14.12 14.92
N GLN A 217 -8.06 -14.51 16.19
CA GLN A 217 -9.06 -15.45 16.73
C GLN A 217 -10.44 -14.83 16.98
N GLU A 218 -10.54 -13.51 17.08
CA GLU A 218 -11.75 -12.84 17.62
C GLU A 218 -12.41 -11.82 16.67
N GLY A 219 -11.78 -11.47 15.54
CA GLY A 219 -12.33 -10.46 14.61
C GLY A 219 -12.67 -9.11 15.28
N LEU A 220 -13.61 -8.35 14.69
CA LEU A 220 -14.20 -7.14 15.30
C LEU A 220 -15.56 -7.46 15.95
N GLN A 221 -15.53 -8.25 17.02
CA GLN A 221 -16.73 -8.77 17.68
C GLN A 221 -17.69 -7.68 18.17
N TYR A 222 -17.20 -6.51 18.60
CA TYR A 222 -18.04 -5.44 19.13
C TYR A 222 -18.72 -4.65 18.01
N ILE A 223 -18.04 -4.45 16.88
CA ILE A 223 -18.63 -3.85 15.69
C ILE A 223 -19.66 -4.79 15.08
N ARG A 224 -19.38 -6.09 14.99
CA ARG A 224 -20.31 -7.10 14.44
C ARG A 224 -21.68 -7.02 15.10
N ASP A 225 -21.70 -7.05 16.42
CA ASP A 225 -22.94 -7.10 17.21
C ASP A 225 -23.63 -5.72 17.31
N SER A 226 -23.01 -4.65 16.80
CA SER A 226 -23.52 -3.28 16.87
C SER A 226 -24.40 -2.92 15.65
N PRO A 227 -25.41 -2.03 15.79
CA PRO A 227 -26.12 -1.44 14.66
C PRO A 227 -25.31 -0.40 13.87
N PHE A 228 -24.04 -0.15 14.24
CA PHE A 228 -23.18 0.86 13.61
C PHE A 228 -22.84 0.50 12.15
N TYR A 229 -22.74 1.52 11.30
CA TYR A 229 -22.36 1.42 9.89
C TYR A 229 -21.17 2.33 9.59
N LEU A 230 -20.44 2.02 8.51
CA LEU A 230 -19.27 2.75 8.04
C LEU A 230 -19.54 3.37 6.66
N PRO A 231 -20.51 4.30 6.53
CA PRO A 231 -20.95 4.78 5.22
C PRO A 231 -19.92 5.64 4.51
N ASN A 232 -18.95 6.21 5.23
CA ASN A 232 -17.90 7.06 4.66
C ASN A 232 -16.61 6.29 4.40
N LEU A 233 -16.50 5.02 4.83
CA LEU A 233 -15.28 4.25 4.69
C LEU A 233 -15.03 3.92 3.22
N LYS A 234 -13.89 4.39 2.70
CA LYS A 234 -13.47 4.22 1.31
C LYS A 234 -12.20 3.39 1.18
N TYR A 235 -11.34 3.41 2.19
CA TYR A 235 -10.03 2.76 2.17
C TYR A 235 -9.86 1.86 3.38
N LEU A 236 -9.71 0.55 3.16
CA LEU A 236 -9.50 -0.43 4.23
C LEU A 236 -8.22 -1.22 3.98
N VAL A 237 -7.34 -1.26 4.98
CA VAL A 237 -6.09 -2.02 4.96
C VAL A 237 -6.06 -3.04 6.11
N LEU A 238 -5.79 -4.29 5.77
CA LEU A 238 -5.61 -5.42 6.67
C LEU A 238 -4.19 -5.97 6.41
N PRO A 239 -3.17 -5.53 7.17
CA PRO A 239 -1.78 -5.65 6.71
C PRO A 239 -1.16 -7.05 6.83
N GLY A 240 -1.94 -8.09 7.14
CA GLY A 240 -1.46 -9.49 7.16
C GLY A 240 -0.38 -9.78 8.20
N GLN A 241 0.42 -10.81 7.92
CA GLN A 241 1.48 -11.36 8.75
C GLN A 241 2.70 -10.44 8.87
N GLY A 242 3.08 -10.13 10.11
CA GLY A 242 4.50 -10.05 10.49
C GLY A 242 5.05 -11.43 10.88
N LYS A 243 6.23 -11.49 11.51
CA LYS A 243 6.91 -12.75 11.90
C LYS A 243 6.14 -13.68 12.87
N ASN A 244 4.94 -13.31 13.33
CA ASN A 244 4.12 -14.10 14.26
C ASN A 244 2.80 -14.58 13.61
N PRO A 245 2.69 -15.87 13.25
CA PRO A 245 1.52 -16.41 12.56
C PRO A 245 0.21 -16.36 13.38
N ASP A 246 0.30 -16.23 14.71
CA ASP A 246 -0.85 -16.20 15.62
C ASP A 246 -1.55 -14.82 15.69
N GLU A 247 -0.99 -13.77 15.08
CA GLU A 247 -1.35 -12.37 15.37
C GLU A 247 -1.93 -11.56 14.19
N CYS A 248 -2.72 -12.17 13.30
CA CYS A 248 -3.16 -11.50 12.06
C CYS A 248 -4.67 -11.48 11.84
N CYS A 249 -5.22 -10.34 11.41
CA CYS A 249 -6.63 -10.24 11.03
C CYS A 249 -6.81 -10.79 9.63
N HIS A 250 -7.55 -11.89 9.47
CA HIS A 250 -7.89 -12.38 8.14
C HIS A 250 -9.07 -11.59 7.60
N ILE A 251 -9.09 -11.42 6.29
CA ILE A 251 -10.21 -10.80 5.58
C ILE A 251 -11.55 -11.49 5.94
N GLN A 252 -11.52 -12.78 6.27
CA GLN A 252 -12.69 -13.53 6.72
C GLN A 252 -13.28 -13.02 8.04
N GLN A 253 -12.46 -12.72 9.06
CA GLN A 253 -12.99 -12.19 10.33
C GLN A 253 -13.40 -10.72 10.23
N MET A 254 -13.21 -10.10 9.06
CA MET A 254 -13.58 -8.72 8.76
C MET A 254 -14.85 -8.61 7.90
N GLN A 255 -15.55 -9.73 7.65
CA GLN A 255 -16.80 -9.76 6.87
C GLN A 255 -17.86 -8.79 7.41
N ASP A 256 -18.03 -8.72 8.73
CA ASP A 256 -19.01 -7.82 9.33
C ASP A 256 -18.68 -6.34 9.10
N VAL A 257 -17.39 -6.01 9.04
CA VAL A 257 -16.91 -4.67 8.72
C VAL A 257 -17.18 -4.34 7.27
N LEU A 258 -16.88 -5.29 6.37
CA LEU A 258 -17.15 -5.16 4.95
C LEU A 258 -18.65 -5.04 4.67
N ALA A 259 -19.50 -5.71 5.46
CA ALA A 259 -20.97 -5.59 5.38
C ALA A 259 -21.45 -4.18 5.77
N LYS A 260 -20.72 -3.53 6.67
CA LYS A 260 -21.01 -2.18 7.16
C LYS A 260 -20.41 -1.08 6.29
N ALA A 261 -19.45 -1.41 5.43
CA ALA A 261 -18.71 -0.48 4.56
C ALA A 261 -19.20 -0.53 3.10
N GLN A 262 -20.43 -0.10 2.85
CA GLN A 262 -21.08 -0.21 1.53
C GLN A 262 -20.45 0.65 0.42
N ASN A 263 -19.69 1.68 0.79
CA ASN A 263 -19.03 2.61 -0.13
C ASN A 263 -17.51 2.36 -0.22
N LEU A 264 -17.05 1.17 0.15
CA LEU A 264 -15.63 0.83 0.09
C LEU A 264 -15.13 0.87 -1.36
N GLU A 265 -14.10 1.68 -1.61
CA GLU A 265 -13.49 1.89 -2.93
C GLU A 265 -12.18 1.09 -3.07
N VAL A 266 -11.44 0.92 -1.96
CA VAL A 266 -10.16 0.20 -1.93
C VAL A 266 -10.10 -0.76 -0.76
N LEU A 267 -9.68 -1.98 -1.05
CA LEU A 267 -9.39 -3.02 -0.06
C LEU A 267 -8.00 -3.58 -0.31
N ALA A 268 -7.12 -3.45 0.68
CA ALA A 268 -5.83 -4.13 0.70
C ALA A 268 -5.83 -5.12 1.88
N ALA A 269 -5.65 -6.40 1.60
CA ALA A 269 -5.55 -7.43 2.62
C ALA A 269 -4.39 -8.39 2.32
N SER A 270 -3.36 -8.33 3.16
CA SER A 270 -2.26 -9.29 3.11
C SER A 270 -2.59 -10.52 3.94
N ASP A 271 -2.10 -11.69 3.52
CA ASP A 271 -2.17 -12.96 4.24
C ASP A 271 -3.58 -13.42 4.61
N ALA A 272 -4.44 -13.51 3.60
CA ALA A 272 -5.77 -14.12 3.71
C ALA A 272 -5.75 -15.62 4.03
N ASP A 273 -4.56 -16.24 4.12
CA ASP A 273 -4.32 -17.63 4.49
C ASP A 273 -3.28 -17.73 5.60
N CYS A 274 -3.69 -18.24 6.75
CA CYS A 274 -2.78 -18.71 7.78
C CYS A 274 -2.66 -20.22 7.74
N GLY A 275 -1.42 -20.69 7.60
CA GLY A 275 -0.95 -22.09 7.71
C GLY A 275 -1.40 -22.78 8.99
N THR A 276 -2.67 -23.14 9.02
CA THR A 276 -3.34 -23.89 10.08
C THR A 276 -3.76 -25.19 9.45
N ASP A 277 -3.52 -26.31 10.14
CA ASP A 277 -3.76 -27.69 9.69
C ASP A 277 -5.23 -28.04 9.35
N ILE A 278 -6.13 -27.05 9.28
CA ILE A 278 -7.52 -27.25 8.86
C ILE A 278 -7.55 -27.22 7.33
N PRO A 279 -7.94 -28.31 6.65
CA PRO A 279 -8.04 -28.34 5.20
C PRO A 279 -8.95 -27.21 4.70
N LEU A 280 -8.38 -26.32 3.89
CA LEU A 280 -9.04 -25.08 3.40
C LEU A 280 -10.40 -25.34 2.74
N ARG A 281 -10.60 -26.51 2.11
CA ARG A 281 -11.90 -26.94 1.56
C ARG A 281 -13.06 -26.91 2.56
N GLU A 282 -12.79 -27.03 3.86
CA GLU A 282 -13.84 -27.01 4.89
C GLU A 282 -14.15 -25.61 5.43
N ARG A 283 -13.20 -24.66 5.32
CA ARG A 283 -13.40 -23.26 5.77
C ARG A 283 -14.29 -22.44 4.83
N PHE A 284 -14.31 -22.79 3.55
CA PHE A 284 -15.02 -22.04 2.49
C PHE A 284 -16.35 -22.68 2.03
N ARG A 285 -16.92 -23.63 2.81
CA ARG A 285 -18.18 -24.30 2.43
C ARG A 285 -19.40 -23.39 2.39
N SER A 286 -19.45 -22.36 3.22
CA SER A 286 -20.47 -21.29 3.14
C SER A 286 -19.87 -20.11 2.38
N GLU A 287 -20.52 -19.58 1.34
CA GLU A 287 -20.13 -18.31 0.72
C GLU A 287 -20.16 -17.22 1.79
N PRO A 288 -19.02 -16.79 2.34
CA PRO A 288 -19.04 -15.98 3.53
C PRO A 288 -19.02 -14.47 3.15
N TRP A 289 -19.29 -14.18 1.88
CA TRP A 289 -19.23 -12.86 1.25
C TRP A 289 -20.59 -12.42 0.72
N ASP A 290 -21.60 -12.43 1.59
CA ASP A 290 -22.92 -11.82 1.30
C ASP A 290 -22.87 -10.28 1.25
N THR A 291 -21.68 -9.70 1.29
CA THR A 291 -21.44 -8.25 1.27
C THR A 291 -21.39 -7.74 -0.17
N ALA A 292 -22.17 -6.71 -0.46
CA ALA A 292 -22.13 -6.03 -1.75
C ALA A 292 -20.89 -5.13 -1.83
N LEU A 293 -19.85 -5.58 -2.52
CA LEU A 293 -18.63 -4.81 -2.82
C LEU A 293 -18.78 -4.02 -4.14
N ALA A 294 -19.98 -3.47 -4.35
CA ALA A 294 -20.40 -2.86 -5.62
C ALA A 294 -19.65 -1.58 -5.98
N SER A 295 -19.00 -0.93 -5.00
CA SER A 295 -18.20 0.29 -5.18
C SER A 295 -16.71 0.03 -5.25
N LEU A 296 -16.26 -1.22 -5.08
CA LEU A 296 -14.84 -1.57 -5.00
C LEU A 296 -14.15 -1.38 -6.35
N ARG A 297 -13.14 -0.51 -6.37
CA ARG A 297 -12.36 -0.14 -7.56
C ARG A 297 -10.95 -0.73 -7.55
N ARG A 298 -10.36 -0.86 -6.36
CA ARG A 298 -9.01 -1.43 -6.19
C ARG A 298 -9.03 -2.54 -5.14
N LEU A 299 -8.40 -3.65 -5.49
CA LEU A 299 -8.27 -4.82 -4.63
C LEU A 299 -6.81 -5.28 -4.63
N SER A 300 -6.19 -5.34 -3.46
CA SER A 300 -4.86 -5.94 -3.27
C SER A 300 -4.98 -7.10 -2.28
N LEU A 301 -4.63 -8.31 -2.72
CA LEU A 301 -4.79 -9.53 -1.93
C LEU A 301 -3.54 -10.38 -1.97
N HIS A 302 -3.17 -10.94 -0.82
CA HIS A 302 -2.13 -11.97 -0.70
C HIS A 302 -2.68 -13.21 0.00
N GLY A 303 -2.31 -14.40 -0.47
CA GLY A 303 -2.63 -15.66 0.20
C GLY A 303 -4.12 -16.02 0.19
N LEU A 304 -4.86 -15.72 -0.88
CA LEU A 304 -6.23 -16.20 -1.03
C LEU A 304 -6.29 -17.18 -2.20
N ASP A 305 -6.99 -18.31 -2.05
CA ASP A 305 -7.25 -19.23 -3.16
C ASP A 305 -8.02 -18.55 -4.33
N PRO A 306 -7.72 -18.87 -5.61
CA PRO A 306 -8.39 -18.26 -6.76
C PRO A 306 -9.92 -18.46 -6.84
N ASP A 307 -10.48 -19.58 -6.37
CA ASP A 307 -11.94 -19.77 -6.36
C ASP A 307 -12.60 -18.79 -5.39
N ASN A 308 -11.93 -18.47 -4.28
CA ASN A 308 -12.41 -17.48 -3.33
C ASN A 308 -12.22 -16.05 -3.81
N LEU A 309 -11.12 -15.77 -4.52
CA LEU A 309 -10.98 -14.52 -5.26
C LEU A 309 -12.15 -14.34 -6.23
N ALA A 310 -12.48 -15.36 -7.03
CA ALA A 310 -13.59 -15.29 -7.99
C ALA A 310 -14.94 -14.95 -7.32
N LYS A 311 -15.18 -15.43 -6.09
CA LYS A 311 -16.37 -15.06 -5.30
C LYS A 311 -16.39 -13.56 -4.96
N ILE A 312 -15.25 -12.98 -4.58
CA ILE A 312 -15.12 -11.53 -4.31
C ILE A 312 -15.36 -10.75 -5.61
N LEU A 313 -14.72 -11.16 -6.71
CA LEU A 313 -14.83 -10.48 -8.01
C LEU A 313 -16.28 -10.45 -8.55
N ARG A 314 -17.07 -11.50 -8.32
CA ARG A 314 -18.52 -11.51 -8.66
C ARG A 314 -19.32 -10.42 -7.95
N ARG A 315 -18.85 -9.93 -6.79
CA ARG A 315 -19.50 -8.86 -6.01
C ARG A 315 -18.90 -7.49 -6.29
N SER A 316 -17.88 -7.39 -7.14
CA SER A 316 -17.13 -6.17 -7.46
C SER A 316 -17.14 -5.87 -8.97
N PRO A 317 -18.33 -5.61 -9.57
CA PRO A 317 -18.47 -5.47 -11.02
C PRO A 317 -17.80 -4.21 -11.61
N VAL A 318 -17.37 -3.27 -10.75
CA VAL A 318 -16.69 -2.02 -11.15
C VAL A 318 -15.20 -2.03 -10.83
N LEU A 319 -14.63 -3.20 -10.50
CA LEU A 319 -13.22 -3.32 -10.16
C LEU A 319 -12.35 -2.94 -11.36
N GLU A 320 -11.45 -1.99 -11.17
CA GLU A 320 -10.57 -1.44 -12.20
C GLU A 320 -9.11 -1.88 -11.97
N ASP A 321 -8.72 -2.20 -10.74
CA ASP A 321 -7.33 -2.47 -10.34
C ASP A 321 -7.28 -3.70 -9.42
N LEU A 322 -6.59 -4.75 -9.86
CA LEU A 322 -6.37 -5.98 -9.10
C LEU A 322 -4.88 -6.24 -8.93
N GLU A 323 -4.43 -6.30 -7.68
CA GLU A 323 -3.15 -6.86 -7.26
C GLU A 323 -3.43 -8.16 -6.53
N TYR A 324 -2.90 -9.27 -7.03
CA TYR A 324 -3.17 -10.59 -6.47
C TYR A 324 -1.90 -11.42 -6.38
N PHE A 325 -1.59 -11.82 -5.16
CA PHE A 325 -0.41 -12.58 -4.81
C PHE A 325 -0.84 -13.93 -4.27
N CYS A 326 -0.46 -14.98 -4.97
CA CYS A 326 -0.90 -16.35 -4.68
C CYS A 326 0.31 -17.20 -4.32
N ASP A 327 0.25 -17.90 -3.19
CA ASP A 327 1.24 -18.89 -2.76
C ASP A 327 1.08 -20.19 -3.57
N MET A 328 1.88 -20.38 -4.62
CA MET A 328 1.79 -21.55 -5.51
C MET A 328 2.06 -22.90 -4.84
N ASP A 329 2.77 -22.92 -3.72
CA ASP A 329 2.97 -24.12 -2.89
C ASP A 329 1.67 -24.57 -2.19
N LYS A 330 0.68 -23.68 -2.11
CA LYS A 330 -0.61 -23.92 -1.43
C LYS A 330 -1.81 -23.96 -2.36
N TYR A 331 -1.74 -23.27 -3.51
CA TYR A 331 -2.90 -22.98 -4.34
C TYR A 331 -2.72 -23.31 -5.81
N THR A 332 -3.85 -23.51 -6.48
CA THR A 332 -3.89 -23.52 -7.95
C THR A 332 -3.66 -22.11 -8.50
N VAL A 333 -3.29 -22.05 -9.78
CA VAL A 333 -2.91 -20.80 -10.45
C VAL A 333 -4.17 -20.02 -10.83
N LEU A 334 -4.03 -18.70 -10.90
CA LEU A 334 -5.06 -17.84 -11.48
C LEU A 334 -5.36 -18.22 -12.95
N GLN A 335 -6.49 -18.88 -13.15
CA GLN A 335 -7.06 -19.13 -14.47
C GLN A 335 -7.97 -18.01 -14.98
N HIS A 336 -8.16 -17.96 -16.30
CA HIS A 336 -9.01 -16.98 -17.00
C HIS A 336 -10.44 -16.89 -16.40
N HIS A 337 -11.04 -18.03 -16.06
CA HIS A 337 -12.43 -18.08 -15.60
C HIS A 337 -12.65 -17.42 -14.22
N HIS A 338 -11.59 -17.32 -13.40
CA HIS A 338 -11.65 -16.60 -12.11
C HIS A 338 -11.84 -15.09 -12.31
N LEU A 339 -11.28 -14.54 -13.40
CA LEU A 339 -11.30 -13.12 -13.72
C LEU A 339 -12.50 -12.70 -14.58
N THR A 340 -13.26 -13.65 -15.13
CA THR A 340 -14.45 -13.37 -15.97
C THR A 340 -15.40 -12.33 -15.38
N PRO A 341 -15.72 -12.30 -14.06
CA PRO A 341 -16.64 -11.32 -13.48
C PRO A 341 -16.24 -9.86 -13.69
N VAL A 342 -14.93 -9.58 -13.84
CA VAL A 342 -14.37 -8.23 -13.97
C VAL A 342 -13.77 -7.97 -15.35
N SER A 343 -13.96 -8.87 -16.32
CA SER A 343 -13.39 -8.78 -17.67
C SER A 343 -13.68 -7.45 -18.39
N GLN A 344 -14.85 -6.86 -18.13
CA GLN A 344 -15.30 -5.62 -18.77
C GLN A 344 -14.89 -4.34 -18.02
N SER A 345 -14.43 -4.45 -16.77
CA SER A 345 -14.10 -3.30 -15.92
C SER A 345 -12.61 -3.18 -15.64
N LEU A 346 -11.89 -4.31 -15.60
CA LEU A 346 -10.49 -4.37 -15.20
C LEU A 346 -9.59 -3.58 -16.16
N ARG A 347 -8.82 -2.64 -15.59
CA ARG A 347 -7.86 -1.78 -16.29
C ARG A 347 -6.41 -2.11 -15.93
N ARG A 348 -6.19 -2.64 -14.73
CA ARG A 348 -4.88 -3.07 -14.25
C ARG A 348 -4.97 -4.44 -13.59
N LEU A 349 -4.08 -5.34 -13.99
CA LEU A 349 -3.84 -6.62 -13.35
C LEU A 349 -2.36 -6.71 -12.97
N CYS A 350 -2.08 -6.90 -11.70
CA CYS A 350 -0.79 -7.34 -11.18
C CYS A 350 -0.97 -8.69 -10.52
N TYR A 351 -0.29 -9.72 -11.04
CA TYR A 351 -0.35 -11.06 -10.49
C TYR A 351 1.03 -11.67 -10.36
N THR A 352 1.30 -12.18 -9.16
CA THR A 352 2.52 -12.91 -8.83
C THR A 352 2.12 -14.18 -8.11
N SER A 353 2.58 -15.31 -8.62
CA SER A 353 2.31 -16.63 -8.08
C SER A 353 3.48 -17.15 -7.23
N THR A 354 4.59 -16.41 -7.23
CA THR A 354 5.79 -16.84 -6.54
C THR A 354 6.07 -16.07 -5.25
N THR A 355 6.23 -16.80 -4.14
CA THR A 355 6.60 -16.27 -2.84
C THR A 355 7.99 -16.74 -2.44
N TRP A 356 8.99 -16.19 -3.13
CA TRP A 356 10.36 -16.67 -3.04
C TRP A 356 11.23 -15.97 -1.98
N GLU A 357 10.68 -15.73 -0.79
CA GLU A 357 11.45 -15.19 0.35
C GLU A 357 12.56 -16.14 0.84
N HIS A 358 12.63 -17.36 0.29
CA HIS A 358 13.47 -18.44 0.81
C HIS A 358 14.31 -19.19 -0.25
N THR A 359 14.28 -18.80 -1.53
CA THR A 359 15.06 -19.53 -2.56
C THR A 359 16.44 -18.94 -2.75
N SER A 360 17.44 -19.65 -2.24
CA SER A 360 18.84 -19.51 -2.63
C SER A 360 19.14 -20.39 -3.85
N GLY A 361 19.61 -19.83 -4.97
CA GLY A 361 19.97 -20.60 -6.17
C GLY A 361 20.16 -19.76 -7.43
N GLY A 362 20.52 -20.41 -8.54
CA GLY A 362 20.47 -19.86 -9.91
C GLY A 362 19.10 -20.07 -10.56
N ALA A 363 18.89 -19.60 -11.79
CA ALA A 363 17.61 -19.77 -12.50
C ALA A 363 17.20 -21.24 -12.60
N GLN A 364 18.16 -22.14 -12.81
CA GLN A 364 17.90 -23.58 -12.93
C GLN A 364 17.33 -24.19 -11.65
N ASP A 365 17.83 -23.78 -10.47
CA ASP A 365 17.32 -24.27 -9.19
C ASP A 365 15.85 -23.86 -9.00
N ILE A 366 15.49 -22.65 -9.41
CA ILE A 366 14.10 -22.18 -9.40
C ILE A 366 13.26 -22.94 -10.41
N ILE A 367 13.75 -23.14 -11.64
CA ILE A 367 13.06 -23.91 -12.67
C ILE A 367 12.79 -25.33 -12.18
N GLU A 368 13.75 -25.97 -11.51
CA GLU A 368 13.60 -27.31 -10.94
C GLU A 368 12.56 -27.33 -9.82
N GLN A 369 12.61 -26.38 -8.88
CA GLN A 369 11.62 -26.29 -7.80
C GLN A 369 10.22 -26.07 -8.35
N VAL A 370 10.05 -25.07 -9.22
CA VAL A 370 8.79 -24.79 -9.90
C VAL A 370 8.32 -26.03 -10.64
N SER A 371 9.18 -26.68 -11.42
CA SER A 371 8.82 -27.90 -12.15
C SER A 371 8.43 -29.06 -11.23
N MET A 372 9.09 -29.22 -10.08
CA MET A 372 8.74 -30.22 -9.08
C MET A 372 7.36 -29.97 -8.49
N PHE A 373 7.02 -28.73 -8.13
CA PHE A 373 5.68 -28.37 -7.67
C PHE A 373 4.63 -28.58 -8.77
N LEU A 374 4.93 -28.15 -9.99
CA LEU A 374 4.00 -28.19 -11.13
C LEU A 374 3.77 -29.57 -11.73
N ARG A 375 4.66 -30.54 -11.48
CA ARG A 375 4.38 -31.96 -11.80
C ARG A 375 3.09 -32.46 -11.13
N TRP A 376 2.66 -31.84 -10.03
CA TRP A 376 1.45 -32.21 -9.30
C TRP A 376 0.22 -31.35 -9.66
N ASP A 377 0.41 -30.18 -10.30
CA ASP A 377 -0.69 -29.31 -10.70
C ASP A 377 -0.74 -29.09 -12.22
N SER A 378 -1.62 -29.83 -12.88
CA SER A 378 -1.89 -29.73 -14.32
C SER A 378 -2.61 -28.45 -14.76
N SER A 379 -2.94 -27.54 -13.82
CA SER A 379 -3.63 -26.27 -14.06
C SER A 379 -2.74 -25.19 -14.68
N LEU A 380 -1.42 -25.30 -14.56
CA LEU A 380 -0.45 -24.33 -15.07
C LEU A 380 0.00 -24.70 -16.49
N ARG A 381 -0.89 -24.53 -17.46
CA ARG A 381 -0.65 -24.95 -18.85
C ARG A 381 0.10 -23.93 -19.72
N GLY A 382 0.46 -22.75 -19.17
CA GLY A 382 1.10 -21.71 -19.97
C GLY A 382 0.18 -21.15 -21.06
N ASP A 383 -1.13 -21.17 -20.81
CA ASP A 383 -2.17 -20.77 -21.75
C ASP A 383 -3.00 -19.58 -21.22
N ALA A 384 -2.43 -18.81 -20.28
CA ALA A 384 -3.07 -17.61 -19.77
C ALA A 384 -3.31 -16.63 -20.94
N SER A 385 -4.57 -16.26 -21.13
CA SER A 385 -5.00 -15.33 -22.16
C SER A 385 -5.83 -14.21 -21.58
N PHE A 386 -5.48 -13.00 -21.97
CA PHE A 386 -6.06 -11.73 -21.56
C PHE A 386 -6.74 -11.00 -22.73
N VAL A 387 -6.93 -11.67 -23.87
CA VAL A 387 -7.54 -11.08 -25.06
C VAL A 387 -8.97 -10.59 -24.83
N ASP A 388 -9.72 -11.25 -23.95
CA ASP A 388 -11.13 -10.91 -23.64
C ASP A 388 -11.29 -9.76 -22.62
N PHE A 389 -10.20 -9.03 -22.33
CA PHE A 389 -10.18 -7.90 -21.39
C PHE A 389 -10.00 -6.59 -22.17
N PRO A 390 -11.07 -6.03 -22.77
CA PRO A 390 -10.97 -4.90 -23.71
C PRO A 390 -10.54 -3.57 -23.08
N ARG A 391 -10.49 -3.49 -21.75
CA ARG A 391 -10.09 -2.30 -20.99
C ARG A 391 -8.77 -2.47 -20.24
N LEU A 392 -8.14 -3.64 -20.33
CA LEU A 392 -6.91 -3.92 -19.60
C LEU A 392 -5.74 -3.16 -20.23
N GLU A 393 -5.30 -2.12 -19.55
CA GLU A 393 -4.27 -1.17 -19.97
C GLU A 393 -2.90 -1.52 -19.37
N ILE A 394 -2.88 -2.05 -18.15
CA ILE A 394 -1.65 -2.41 -17.44
C ILE A 394 -1.71 -3.90 -17.08
N LEU A 395 -0.76 -4.67 -17.61
CA LEU A 395 -0.62 -6.09 -17.33
C LEU A 395 0.76 -6.35 -16.74
N GLU A 396 0.80 -6.72 -15.47
CA GLU A 396 1.98 -7.11 -14.72
C GLU A 396 1.80 -8.59 -14.32
N ILE A 397 2.53 -9.49 -14.97
CA ILE A 397 2.43 -10.95 -14.72
C ILE A 397 3.80 -11.60 -14.77
N GLU A 398 3.93 -12.80 -14.22
CA GLU A 398 5.16 -13.58 -14.33
C GLU A 398 5.27 -14.31 -15.66
N GLN A 399 6.49 -14.53 -16.15
CA GLN A 399 6.75 -15.31 -17.37
C GLN A 399 6.07 -16.70 -17.32
N LEU A 400 6.07 -17.33 -16.15
CA LEU A 400 5.51 -18.67 -15.94
C LEU A 400 4.05 -18.79 -16.41
N LEU A 401 3.25 -17.73 -16.29
CA LEU A 401 1.86 -17.74 -16.76
C LEU A 401 1.72 -17.84 -18.29
N LEU A 402 2.68 -17.27 -19.01
CA LEU A 402 2.65 -17.18 -20.47
C LEU A 402 3.27 -18.40 -21.14
N TYR A 403 4.27 -19.01 -20.52
CA TYR A 403 5.03 -20.11 -21.11
C TYR A 403 4.76 -21.46 -20.44
N GLY A 404 4.18 -21.44 -19.23
CA GLY A 404 4.07 -22.62 -18.37
C GLY A 404 5.42 -22.99 -17.77
N PRO A 405 5.50 -24.15 -17.06
CA PRO A 405 6.77 -24.67 -16.58
C PRO A 405 7.80 -24.75 -17.70
N VAL A 406 9.02 -24.28 -17.41
CA VAL A 406 10.18 -24.49 -18.27
C VAL A 406 10.70 -25.90 -17.95
N PHE A 407 10.58 -26.82 -18.91
CA PHE A 407 10.98 -28.22 -18.76
C PHE A 407 12.51 -28.39 -18.87
N ASP A 408 13.00 -29.62 -18.63
CA ASP A 408 14.41 -30.03 -18.76
C ASP A 408 15.08 -29.50 -20.05
N ASP A 409 16.39 -29.30 -20.00
CA ASP A 409 17.17 -28.54 -21.00
C ASP A 409 16.99 -29.09 -22.43
N GLU A 410 16.95 -30.43 -22.60
CA GLU A 410 16.76 -31.06 -23.92
C GLU A 410 15.34 -30.85 -24.48
N GLU A 411 14.29 -31.01 -23.65
CA GLU A 411 12.91 -30.77 -24.08
C GLU A 411 12.65 -29.29 -24.36
N ARG A 412 13.30 -28.41 -23.57
CA ARG A 412 13.24 -26.97 -23.74
C ARG A 412 13.86 -26.53 -25.06
N GLU A 413 15.04 -27.02 -25.42
CA GLU A 413 15.69 -26.66 -26.69
C GLU A 413 14.87 -27.13 -27.90
N GLN A 414 14.33 -28.36 -27.85
CA GLN A 414 13.44 -28.86 -28.88
C GLN A 414 12.16 -28.01 -29.01
N ARG A 415 11.55 -27.63 -27.88
CA ARG A 415 10.37 -26.78 -27.85
C ARG A 415 10.68 -25.36 -28.32
N PHE A 416 11.83 -24.81 -27.96
CA PHE A 416 12.27 -23.48 -28.39
C PHE A 416 12.40 -23.41 -29.90
N GLU A 417 13.09 -24.39 -30.51
CA GLU A 417 13.25 -24.44 -31.96
C GLU A 417 11.91 -24.72 -32.67
N ALA A 418 11.06 -25.60 -32.13
CA ALA A 418 9.71 -25.85 -32.67
C ALA A 418 8.82 -24.60 -32.63
N MET A 419 9.04 -23.69 -31.67
CA MET A 419 8.25 -22.47 -31.47
C MET A 419 8.88 -21.23 -32.11
N LYS A 420 9.99 -21.35 -32.84
CA LYS A 420 10.76 -20.21 -33.35
C LYS A 420 9.95 -19.26 -34.24
N ASP A 421 9.10 -19.81 -35.11
CA ASP A 421 8.32 -19.03 -36.06
C ASP A 421 6.93 -18.61 -35.52
N ILE A 422 6.37 -19.39 -34.59
CA ILE A 422 5.00 -19.21 -34.08
C ILE A 422 4.94 -18.61 -32.68
N GLY A 423 6.02 -18.69 -31.90
CA GLY A 423 6.13 -18.23 -30.53
C GLY A 423 5.73 -16.77 -30.36
N PRO A 424 6.29 -15.83 -31.14
CA PRO A 424 5.91 -14.43 -31.02
C PRO A 424 4.43 -14.17 -31.33
N GLU A 425 3.83 -14.94 -32.24
CA GLU A 425 2.40 -14.82 -32.55
C GLU A 425 1.52 -15.32 -31.40
N ILE A 426 1.88 -16.45 -30.80
CA ILE A 426 1.16 -17.00 -29.64
C ILE A 426 1.27 -16.04 -28.46
N PHE A 427 2.46 -15.53 -28.19
CA PHE A 427 2.71 -14.52 -27.16
C PHE A 427 1.85 -13.26 -27.38
N MET A 428 1.83 -12.70 -28.60
CA MET A 428 0.99 -11.52 -28.85
C MET A 428 -0.51 -11.83 -28.86
N ALA A 429 -0.92 -13.07 -29.17
CA ALA A 429 -2.32 -13.47 -29.19
C ALA A 429 -2.93 -13.60 -27.79
N SER A 430 -2.12 -13.79 -26.75
CA SER A 430 -2.57 -13.83 -25.36
C SER A 430 -2.72 -12.45 -24.72
N LEU A 431 -2.21 -11.39 -25.34
CA LEU A 431 -2.21 -10.04 -24.80
C LEU A 431 -3.46 -9.24 -25.24
N PRO A 432 -3.97 -8.32 -24.39
CA PRO A 432 -5.11 -7.48 -24.74
C PRO A 432 -4.69 -6.39 -25.75
N SER A 433 -5.59 -6.01 -26.65
CA SER A 433 -5.33 -4.92 -27.61
C SER A 433 -5.27 -3.53 -26.97
N SER A 434 -5.84 -3.36 -25.77
CA SER A 434 -5.87 -2.11 -25.00
C SER A 434 -4.57 -1.79 -24.26
N LEU A 435 -3.59 -2.69 -24.33
CA LEU A 435 -2.36 -2.63 -23.54
C LEU A 435 -1.58 -1.32 -23.73
N GLN A 436 -1.26 -0.67 -22.62
CA GLN A 436 -0.39 0.50 -22.52
C GLN A 436 0.95 0.16 -21.88
N ILE A 437 0.93 -0.76 -20.90
CA ILE A 437 2.10 -1.16 -20.12
C ILE A 437 2.09 -2.66 -19.97
N LEU A 438 3.17 -3.29 -20.43
CA LEU A 438 3.45 -4.70 -20.22
C LEU A 438 4.63 -4.82 -19.26
N HIS A 439 4.44 -5.53 -18.17
CA HIS A 439 5.52 -5.94 -17.28
C HIS A 439 5.51 -7.45 -17.13
N ILE A 440 6.61 -8.08 -17.52
CA ILE A 440 6.81 -9.51 -17.31
C ILE A 440 7.85 -9.72 -16.21
N GLY A 441 7.37 -10.11 -15.04
CA GLY A 441 8.21 -10.48 -13.91
C GLY A 441 8.81 -11.87 -14.07
N MET A 442 9.85 -12.14 -13.28
CA MET A 442 10.39 -13.48 -13.09
C MET A 442 10.74 -14.20 -14.42
N VAL A 443 11.53 -13.54 -15.26
CA VAL A 443 11.97 -14.13 -16.54
C VAL A 443 13.12 -15.12 -16.29
N LEU A 444 12.78 -16.41 -16.28
CA LEU A 444 13.71 -17.56 -16.21
C LEU A 444 14.25 -17.96 -17.58
N ALA A 445 13.43 -17.75 -18.61
CA ALA A 445 13.66 -18.19 -19.96
C ALA A 445 13.91 -16.99 -20.87
N TRP A 446 15.09 -16.40 -20.72
CA TRP A 446 15.47 -15.19 -21.46
C TRP A 446 15.49 -15.38 -22.99
N PRO A 447 16.05 -16.46 -23.58
CA PRO A 447 16.02 -16.64 -25.04
C PRO A 447 14.62 -16.61 -25.65
N GLU A 448 13.66 -17.27 -24.99
CA GLU A 448 12.24 -17.28 -25.33
C GLU A 448 11.64 -15.87 -25.26
N MET A 449 11.87 -15.18 -24.14
CA MET A 449 11.38 -13.82 -23.91
C MET A 449 11.94 -12.84 -24.94
N HIS A 450 13.26 -12.89 -25.19
CA HIS A 450 13.95 -12.04 -26.15
C HIS A 450 13.38 -12.23 -27.57
N ARG A 451 13.22 -13.48 -28.02
CA ARG A 451 12.62 -13.81 -29.34
C ARG A 451 11.22 -13.21 -29.47
N ASP A 452 10.38 -13.40 -28.47
CA ASP A 452 8.97 -13.01 -28.54
C ASP A 452 8.78 -11.49 -28.45
N LEU A 453 9.58 -10.81 -27.61
CA LEU A 453 9.60 -9.34 -27.54
C LEU A 453 10.14 -8.70 -28.81
N LEU A 454 11.15 -9.28 -29.47
CA LEU A 454 11.60 -8.82 -30.79
C LEU A 454 10.50 -8.98 -31.85
N GLY A 455 9.77 -10.10 -31.81
CA GLY A 455 8.61 -10.30 -32.68
C GLY A 455 7.49 -9.29 -32.41
N MET A 456 7.24 -8.95 -31.15
CA MET A 456 6.30 -7.90 -30.73
C MET A 456 6.73 -6.53 -31.24
N ALA A 457 8.00 -6.15 -31.09
CA ALA A 457 8.52 -4.87 -31.57
C ALA A 457 8.34 -4.69 -33.09
N LYS A 458 8.45 -5.78 -33.87
CA LYS A 458 8.18 -5.79 -35.32
C LYS A 458 6.69 -5.59 -35.65
N LYS A 459 5.78 -5.97 -34.75
CA LYS A 459 4.32 -5.99 -34.97
C LYS A 459 3.56 -5.09 -34.00
N VAL A 460 4.21 -4.04 -33.51
CA VAL A 460 3.68 -3.17 -32.47
C VAL A 460 2.40 -2.40 -32.86
N TYR A 461 2.11 -2.32 -34.17
CA TYR A 461 0.84 -1.77 -34.68
C TYR A 461 -0.40 -2.49 -34.14
N ARG A 462 -0.25 -3.71 -33.60
CA ARG A 462 -1.32 -4.46 -32.89
C ARG A 462 -1.65 -3.86 -31.52
N PHE A 463 -0.74 -3.08 -30.93
CA PHE A 463 -0.84 -2.48 -29.60
C PHE A 463 -0.63 -0.96 -29.69
N GLN A 464 -1.63 -0.26 -30.23
CA GLN A 464 -1.51 1.17 -30.57
C GLN A 464 -1.23 2.08 -29.38
N ASN A 465 -1.60 1.66 -28.18
CA ASN A 465 -1.44 2.44 -26.95
C ASN A 465 -0.20 2.04 -26.14
N LEU A 466 0.56 1.05 -26.59
CA LEU A 466 1.72 0.55 -25.86
C LEU A 466 2.77 1.64 -25.76
N SER A 467 3.24 1.87 -24.53
CA SER A 467 4.19 2.93 -24.20
C SER A 467 5.38 2.41 -23.40
N VAL A 468 5.18 1.34 -22.61
CA VAL A 468 6.21 0.75 -21.76
C VAL A 468 6.20 -0.77 -21.87
N VAL A 469 7.38 -1.34 -22.03
CA VAL A 469 7.63 -2.78 -21.87
C VAL A 469 8.74 -2.94 -20.83
N ALA A 470 8.42 -3.64 -19.75
CA ALA A 470 9.35 -3.94 -18.66
C ALA A 470 9.49 -5.45 -18.49
N VAL A 471 10.71 -5.89 -18.19
CA VAL A 471 10.99 -7.29 -17.85
C VAL A 471 11.92 -7.40 -16.66
N ASP A 472 11.66 -8.35 -15.78
CA ASP A 472 12.50 -8.63 -14.61
C ASP A 472 13.16 -10.00 -14.79
N PRO A 473 14.34 -10.05 -15.43
CA PRO A 473 15.08 -11.29 -15.61
C PRO A 473 15.68 -11.73 -14.29
N TYR A 474 15.55 -13.03 -14.01
CA TYR A 474 16.10 -13.62 -12.79
C TYR A 474 17.63 -13.63 -12.82
N GLU A 475 18.21 -13.86 -13.99
CA GLU A 475 19.64 -13.75 -14.26
C GLU A 475 19.93 -12.57 -15.19
N VAL A 476 21.12 -11.98 -15.08
CA VAL A 476 21.51 -10.84 -15.92
C VAL A 476 21.61 -11.27 -17.38
N PRO A 477 20.80 -10.70 -18.29
CA PRO A 477 20.83 -11.09 -19.70
C PRO A 477 22.03 -10.50 -20.45
N PRO A 478 22.37 -11.04 -21.64
CA PRO A 478 23.41 -10.49 -22.50
C PRO A 478 23.14 -9.02 -22.84
N LYS A 479 24.15 -8.17 -22.70
CA LYS A 479 24.01 -6.71 -22.90
C LYS A 479 23.62 -6.34 -24.33
N GLU A 480 24.08 -7.13 -25.28
CA GLU A 480 23.80 -6.98 -26.70
C GLU A 480 22.31 -7.18 -26.98
N GLU A 481 21.69 -8.17 -26.35
CA GLU A 481 20.27 -8.49 -26.50
C GLU A 481 19.37 -7.47 -25.80
N ILE A 482 19.78 -6.98 -24.62
CA ILE A 482 19.10 -5.85 -23.94
C ILE A 482 19.09 -4.63 -24.88
N LYS A 483 20.25 -4.29 -25.44
CA LYS A 483 20.39 -3.14 -26.33
C LYS A 483 19.58 -3.32 -27.62
N GLU A 484 19.51 -4.53 -28.16
CA GLU A 484 18.71 -4.83 -29.34
C GLU A 484 17.22 -4.55 -29.09
N LEU A 485 16.69 -4.99 -27.94
CA LEU A 485 15.31 -4.68 -27.52
C LEU A 485 15.10 -3.19 -27.27
N GLU A 486 16.03 -2.51 -26.59
CA GLU A 486 15.99 -1.06 -26.38
C GLU A 486 15.87 -0.31 -27.71
N ASP A 487 16.76 -0.59 -28.66
CA ASP A 487 16.78 0.05 -29.97
C ASP A 487 15.49 -0.28 -30.77
N ALA A 488 15.03 -1.54 -30.73
CA ALA A 488 13.84 -1.98 -31.44
C ALA A 488 12.57 -1.27 -30.95
N PHE A 489 12.35 -1.17 -29.64
CA PHE A 489 11.19 -0.48 -29.06
C PHE A 489 11.32 1.04 -29.14
N ALA A 490 12.52 1.61 -28.93
CA ALA A 490 12.76 3.05 -29.04
C ALA A 490 12.46 3.57 -30.44
N SER A 491 12.75 2.78 -31.49
CA SER A 491 12.39 3.11 -32.88
C SER A 491 10.88 3.30 -33.11
N LYS A 492 10.06 2.84 -32.17
CA LYS A 492 8.59 2.94 -32.17
C LYS A 492 8.05 3.91 -31.12
N GLY A 493 8.92 4.62 -30.39
CA GLY A 493 8.54 5.51 -29.31
C GLY A 493 8.11 4.80 -28.02
N ILE A 494 8.48 3.53 -27.86
CA ILE A 494 8.16 2.71 -26.68
C ILE A 494 9.40 2.62 -25.81
N VAL A 495 9.19 2.75 -24.50
CA VAL A 495 10.25 2.65 -23.51
C VAL A 495 10.39 1.19 -23.09
N PHE A 496 11.53 0.58 -23.44
CA PHE A 496 11.92 -0.72 -22.92
C PHE A 496 12.79 -0.53 -21.66
N ARG A 497 12.56 -1.35 -20.62
CA ARG A 497 13.36 -1.33 -19.39
C ARG A 497 13.55 -2.74 -18.85
N ILE A 498 14.73 -2.97 -18.29
CA ILE A 498 14.93 -4.06 -17.34
C ILE A 498 14.51 -3.53 -15.97
N GLY A 499 13.45 -4.11 -15.41
CA GLY A 499 12.92 -3.74 -14.09
C GLY A 499 13.52 -4.59 -12.98
N GLN A 500 13.24 -4.18 -11.75
CA GLN A 500 13.38 -5.02 -10.57
C GLN A 500 12.05 -4.96 -9.82
N THR A 501 11.47 -6.13 -9.55
CA THR A 501 10.31 -6.28 -8.69
C THR A 501 10.58 -5.62 -7.35
N THR A 502 9.70 -4.73 -6.91
CA THR A 502 9.85 -3.99 -5.66
C THR A 502 8.87 -4.49 -4.63
N GLN A 503 9.39 -4.99 -3.51
CA GLN A 503 8.53 -5.27 -2.36
C GLN A 503 8.30 -3.97 -1.60
N VAL A 504 7.04 -3.59 -1.46
CA VAL A 504 6.63 -2.49 -0.58
C VAL A 504 5.97 -3.07 0.67
N PRO A 505 5.97 -2.35 1.80
CA PRO A 505 5.14 -2.74 2.93
C PRO A 505 3.70 -2.97 2.43
N PHE A 506 3.17 -4.18 2.66
CA PHE A 506 1.79 -4.58 2.32
C PHE A 506 1.48 -4.77 0.82
N GLY A 507 2.49 -4.90 -0.04
CA GLY A 507 2.30 -5.27 -1.44
C GLY A 507 3.56 -5.80 -2.14
N ARG A 508 3.41 -6.78 -3.03
CA ARG A 508 4.49 -7.27 -3.91
C ARG A 508 4.35 -6.62 -5.29
N GLY A 509 4.60 -5.33 -5.41
CA GLY A 509 4.48 -4.64 -6.71
C GLY A 509 5.61 -5.05 -7.66
N MET A 510 5.32 -5.30 -8.94
CA MET A 510 6.41 -5.47 -9.91
C MET A 510 7.05 -4.14 -10.32
N LEU A 511 6.38 -3.00 -10.12
CA LEU A 511 6.94 -1.64 -10.30
C LEU A 511 7.07 -0.86 -8.98
N GLY A 512 8.27 -0.30 -8.72
CA GLY A 512 8.54 0.58 -7.56
C GLY A 512 7.79 1.91 -7.59
N VAL A 513 7.60 2.44 -8.80
CA VAL A 513 6.81 3.65 -9.05
C VAL A 513 5.66 3.30 -9.98
N ARG A 514 4.44 3.34 -9.45
CA ARG A 514 3.21 2.94 -10.15
C ARG A 514 2.91 3.94 -11.30
N PRO A 515 2.74 3.48 -12.55
CA PRO A 515 2.37 4.35 -13.66
C PRO A 515 1.03 5.05 -13.40
N GLY A 516 1.01 6.39 -13.45
CA GLY A 516 -0.20 7.22 -13.20
C GLY A 516 -0.24 7.91 -11.83
N HIS A 517 0.69 7.63 -10.92
CA HIS A 517 0.93 8.46 -9.73
C HIS A 517 1.95 9.57 -10.04
N PRO A 518 1.76 10.81 -9.58
CA PRO A 518 2.77 11.86 -9.70
C PRO A 518 4.03 11.41 -8.96
N GLU A 519 5.17 11.50 -9.65
CA GLU A 519 6.49 11.11 -9.17
C GLU A 519 6.76 11.60 -7.74
N ARG A 520 7.15 10.67 -6.87
CA ARG A 520 8.25 10.92 -5.94
C ARG A 520 9.26 9.82 -6.13
N SER A 521 10.27 10.10 -6.96
CA SER A 521 11.54 9.40 -6.90
C SER A 521 12.19 9.73 -5.56
N SER A 522 11.94 8.94 -4.52
CA SER A 522 12.96 8.77 -3.49
C SER A 522 13.87 7.63 -3.97
N GLU A 523 15.18 7.83 -3.92
CA GLU A 523 16.17 6.77 -4.18
C GLU A 523 16.08 5.61 -3.16
N GLY A 524 15.10 5.65 -2.26
CA GLY A 524 14.86 4.72 -1.16
C GLY A 524 13.65 3.80 -1.35
N ASP A 525 13.07 3.68 -2.55
CA ASP A 525 12.29 2.48 -2.87
C ASP A 525 13.18 1.28 -2.52
N LEU A 526 12.70 0.41 -1.63
CA LEU A 526 13.45 -0.70 -1.05
C LEU A 526 13.98 -1.63 -2.17
N LYS A 527 15.10 -1.25 -2.75
CA LYS A 527 15.97 -2.10 -3.55
C LYS A 527 16.48 -3.12 -2.58
N PHE A 528 15.89 -4.30 -2.56
CA PHE A 528 16.63 -5.47 -2.09
C PHE A 528 17.58 -5.84 -3.24
N PRO A 529 18.89 -5.53 -3.14
CA PRO A 529 19.83 -6.17 -4.03
C PRO A 529 19.68 -7.68 -3.82
N LEU A 530 19.48 -8.43 -4.91
CA LEU A 530 19.79 -9.86 -4.93
C LEU A 530 21.29 -9.97 -4.65
N ASN A 531 21.64 -10.00 -3.36
CA ASN A 531 23.02 -10.06 -2.92
C ASN A 531 23.49 -11.50 -3.13
N HIS A 532 24.00 -11.81 -4.32
CA HIS A 532 24.58 -13.11 -4.68
C HIS A 532 25.91 -13.42 -3.95
N ARG A 533 26.12 -12.88 -2.74
CA ARG A 533 27.29 -13.17 -1.91
C ARG A 533 26.83 -13.64 -0.54
N ASN A 534 26.81 -14.96 -0.37
CA ASN A 534 26.80 -15.60 0.95
C ASN A 534 28.04 -15.17 1.74
N PRO A 535 27.92 -14.71 2.99
CA PRO A 535 28.78 -15.24 4.04
C PRO A 535 28.36 -16.69 4.26
N SER A 536 29.32 -17.60 4.18
CA SER A 536 29.03 -19.02 4.34
C SER A 536 28.58 -19.28 5.78
N TYR A 537 27.72 -20.28 5.97
CA TYR A 537 27.29 -20.77 7.30
C TYR A 537 28.47 -21.29 8.17
N LEU A 538 29.69 -21.28 7.63
CA LEU A 538 30.94 -21.62 8.30
C LEU A 538 31.64 -20.40 8.94
N ASP A 539 31.20 -19.17 8.66
CA ASP A 539 31.81 -17.94 9.20
C ASP A 539 31.30 -17.56 10.61
N PHE A 540 30.44 -18.38 11.22
CA PHE A 540 29.87 -18.16 12.56
C PHE A 540 30.44 -19.10 13.65
N LEU A 541 31.52 -19.84 13.38
CA LEU A 541 32.14 -20.73 14.37
C LEU A 541 33.50 -20.28 14.91
N ASP A 542 33.98 -19.09 14.54
CA ASP A 542 35.14 -18.47 15.18
C ASP A 542 34.76 -17.09 15.73
N PHE A 543 34.10 -17.03 16.89
CA PHE A 543 34.24 -15.95 17.89
C PHE A 543 33.70 -16.36 19.27
#